data_AF-X1IFZ7-F1
#
_entry.id   AF-X1IFZ7-F1
#
_cell.length_a   1.000
_cell.length_b   1.000
_cell.length_c   1.000
_cell.angle_alpha   90.00
_cell.angle_beta   90.00
_cell.angle_gamma   90.00
#
_symmetry.space_group_name_H-M   'P 1'
#
loop_
_entity.id
_entity.type
_entity.pdbx_description
1 polymer ?
#
loop_
_entity_poly.entity_id
_entity_poly.type
_entity_poly.pdbx_seq_one_letter_code
_entity_poly.pdbx_strand_id
1 'polypeptide(L)'
;PLKKVIDGNLSFDVYIGALGFEDRTTAAVEALAQADVQVKSAVLFEYDRFYEAAEKKRDKYEENIRLLTAGKAHRPFSAPITVQDPGFPQRFEHLIRSFGIKNRIRILFDCTSFTSLILSMTLSILLDKNCELILLYSEAEEYFPSFEEWETGKLKPHGLRVRGPFAGVRFVAKPPILQADDTAELPVLLILFPTFNTERTDGVLADIDPAGRIWIFGEPHDLQKNSYRVEMSKGFAAPLMHPGDAWGTLTTFDYRKTLLALMDIYRKHRFRNR
;
A
#
# COMPACT_ATOMS: atom_id res chain seq x y z
N PRO A 1 -19.89 0.95 -3.06
CA PRO A 1 -20.28 -0.29 -3.77
C PRO A 1 -19.06 -1.18 -4.04
N LEU A 2 -18.99 -2.39 -3.45
CA LEU A 2 -18.03 -3.40 -3.90
C LEU A 2 -18.23 -3.58 -5.40
N LYS A 3 -17.20 -3.30 -6.22
CA LYS A 3 -17.13 -3.91 -7.55
C LYS A 3 -17.02 -5.41 -7.29
N LYS A 4 -18.16 -6.10 -7.43
CA LYS A 4 -18.36 -7.54 -7.22
C LYS A 4 -17.20 -8.34 -7.82
N VAL A 5 -16.37 -8.91 -6.95
CA VAL A 5 -15.53 -10.08 -7.27
C VAL A 5 -15.76 -11.21 -6.27
N ILE A 6 -16.39 -10.93 -5.13
CA ILE A 6 -16.71 -11.92 -4.11
C ILE A 6 -18.17 -12.31 -4.33
N ASP A 7 -18.40 -13.33 -5.13
CA ASP A 7 -19.68 -14.04 -5.17
C ASP A 7 -19.90 -14.77 -3.84
N GLY A 8 -21.15 -14.89 -3.39
CA GLY A 8 -21.49 -15.56 -2.14
C GLY A 8 -20.99 -17.01 -2.10
N ASN A 9 -20.70 -17.53 -0.90
CA ASN A 9 -20.07 -18.83 -0.61
C ASN A 9 -18.55 -18.92 -0.85
N LEU A 10 -17.79 -17.83 -0.67
CA LEU A 10 -16.33 -17.92 -0.60
C LEU A 10 -15.85 -18.23 0.82
N SER A 11 -14.93 -19.19 0.94
CA SER A 11 -14.26 -19.52 2.20
C SER A 11 -12.75 -19.29 2.12
N PHE A 12 -12.20 -18.64 3.14
CA PHE A 12 -10.77 -18.41 3.30
C PHE A 12 -10.23 -19.07 4.57
N ASP A 13 -8.95 -19.41 4.56
CA ASP A 13 -8.31 -19.94 5.76
C ASP A 13 -7.96 -18.81 6.72
N VAL A 14 -7.43 -17.70 6.19
CA VAL A 14 -6.95 -16.58 7.01
C VAL A 14 -7.34 -15.25 6.39
N TYR A 15 -7.91 -14.37 7.22
CA TYR A 15 -8.02 -12.94 6.97
C TYR A 15 -6.83 -12.23 7.61
N ILE A 16 -6.23 -11.28 6.90
CA ILE A 16 -5.12 -10.47 7.39
C ILE A 16 -5.52 -9.01 7.19
N GLY A 17 -5.58 -8.23 8.27
CA GLY A 17 -5.99 -6.83 8.23
C GLY A 17 -5.32 -5.98 9.30
N ALA A 18 -5.39 -4.66 9.17
CA ALA A 18 -4.82 -3.74 10.15
C ALA A 18 -5.88 -2.75 10.65
N LEU A 19 -5.82 -2.38 11.93
CA LEU A 19 -6.63 -1.30 12.49
C LEU A 19 -5.99 0.05 12.16
N GLY A 20 -6.60 0.79 11.25
CA GLY A 20 -6.25 2.16 10.89
C GLY A 20 -7.15 3.21 11.55
N PHE A 21 -6.81 4.48 11.31
CA PHE A 21 -7.53 5.62 11.85
C PHE A 21 -8.68 6.12 10.95
N GLU A 22 -8.74 5.70 9.69
CA GLU A 22 -9.76 6.12 8.72
C GLU A 22 -10.97 5.19 8.73
N ASP A 23 -12.16 5.71 8.42
CA ASP A 23 -13.43 4.96 8.53
C ASP A 23 -13.47 3.74 7.62
N ARG A 24 -12.79 3.84 6.46
CA ARG A 24 -12.61 2.74 5.50
C ARG A 24 -11.95 1.49 6.07
N THR A 25 -11.23 1.59 7.19
CA THR A 25 -10.63 0.45 7.90
C THR A 25 -11.63 -0.67 8.20
N THR A 26 -12.88 -0.30 8.51
CA THR A 26 -13.90 -1.28 8.92
C THR A 26 -14.83 -1.71 7.78
N ALA A 27 -14.85 -0.94 6.69
CA ALA A 27 -15.83 -1.09 5.60
C ALA A 27 -15.69 -2.43 4.86
N ALA A 28 -14.45 -2.87 4.64
CA ALA A 28 -14.14 -4.15 4.03
C ALA A 28 -14.76 -5.34 4.77
N VAL A 29 -14.41 -5.45 6.05
CA VAL A 29 -14.82 -6.57 6.91
C VAL A 29 -16.32 -6.57 7.12
N GLU A 30 -16.92 -5.38 7.29
CA GLU A 30 -18.38 -5.23 7.36
C GLU A 30 -19.06 -5.81 6.13
N ALA A 31 -18.58 -5.46 4.94
CA ALA A 31 -19.17 -5.94 3.69
C ALA A 31 -18.93 -7.44 3.46
N LEU A 32 -17.78 -7.99 3.87
CA LEU A 32 -17.51 -9.42 3.83
C LEU A 32 -18.45 -10.20 4.75
N ALA A 33 -18.65 -9.72 5.98
CA ALA A 33 -19.56 -10.32 6.94
C ALA A 33 -21.01 -10.31 6.43
N GLN A 34 -21.45 -9.22 5.80
CA GLN A 34 -22.78 -9.12 5.17
C GLN A 34 -22.95 -10.00 3.94
N ALA A 35 -21.86 -10.39 3.28
CA ALA A 35 -21.87 -11.23 2.09
C ALA A 35 -21.72 -12.74 2.40
N ASP A 36 -21.86 -13.13 3.67
CA ASP A 36 -21.71 -14.50 4.16
C ASP A 36 -20.36 -15.16 3.80
N VAL A 37 -19.31 -14.35 3.63
CA VAL A 37 -17.95 -14.87 3.46
C VAL A 37 -17.51 -15.53 4.76
N GLN A 38 -16.89 -16.71 4.66
CA GLN A 38 -16.43 -17.46 5.82
C GLN A 38 -14.90 -17.44 5.91
N VAL A 39 -14.35 -17.10 7.07
CA VAL A 39 -12.91 -17.12 7.31
C VAL A 39 -12.62 -17.94 8.57
N LYS A 40 -11.67 -18.88 8.52
CA LYS A 40 -11.39 -19.73 9.70
C LYS A 40 -10.68 -18.97 10.82
N SER A 41 -9.86 -17.98 10.50
CA SER A 41 -9.06 -17.22 11.46
C SER A 41 -8.73 -15.82 10.94
N ALA A 42 -8.58 -14.85 11.83
CA ALA A 42 -8.12 -13.50 11.47
C ALA A 42 -6.78 -13.17 12.14
N VAL A 43 -5.91 -12.47 11.44
CA VAL A 43 -4.69 -11.84 11.93
C VAL A 43 -4.86 -10.33 11.87
N LEU A 44 -4.83 -9.68 13.02
CA LEU A 44 -5.04 -8.23 13.13
C LEU A 44 -3.76 -7.53 13.55
N PHE A 45 -3.35 -6.53 12.76
CA PHE A 45 -2.25 -5.62 13.08
C PHE A 45 -2.78 -4.35 13.73
N GLU A 46 -2.04 -3.84 14.69
CA GLU A 46 -2.28 -2.55 15.33
C GLU A 46 -0.97 -1.78 15.37
N TYR A 47 -1.04 -0.47 15.18
CA TYR A 47 0.13 0.39 15.12
C TYR A 47 0.16 1.34 16.32
N ASP A 48 1.37 1.74 16.70
CA ASP A 48 1.60 2.69 17.79
C ASP A 48 1.16 4.11 17.39
N ARG A 49 1.32 4.44 16.11
CA ARG A 49 0.87 5.70 15.53
C ARG A 49 -0.64 5.75 15.37
N PHE A 50 -1.21 6.90 15.73
CA PHE A 50 -2.65 7.17 15.66
C PHE A 50 -3.50 6.22 16.52
N TYR A 51 -2.91 5.63 17.57
CA TYR A 51 -3.58 4.69 18.46
C TYR A 51 -4.92 5.23 18.97
N GLU A 52 -4.97 6.46 19.50
CA GLU A 52 -6.22 7.07 19.99
C GLU A 52 -7.33 7.19 18.93
N ALA A 53 -6.98 7.46 17.68
CA ALA A 53 -7.95 7.56 16.59
C ALA A 53 -8.40 6.17 16.11
N ALA A 54 -7.49 5.19 16.12
CA ALA A 54 -7.76 3.80 15.82
C ALA A 54 -8.62 3.12 16.91
N GLU A 55 -8.40 3.46 18.20
CA GLU A 55 -9.16 2.94 19.34
C GLU A 55 -10.67 3.16 19.18
N LYS A 56 -11.06 4.33 18.69
CA LYS A 56 -12.48 4.68 18.45
C LYS A 56 -13.19 3.73 17.49
N LYS A 57 -12.43 2.95 16.71
CA LYS A 57 -12.92 2.01 15.69
C LYS A 57 -12.76 0.55 16.10
N ARG A 58 -12.05 0.28 17.20
CA ARG A 58 -11.69 -1.07 17.65
C ARG A 58 -12.91 -1.96 17.84
N ASP A 59 -13.89 -1.50 18.60
CA ASP A 59 -15.07 -2.31 18.94
C ASP A 59 -15.85 -2.74 17.69
N LYS A 60 -16.11 -1.79 16.78
CA LYS A 60 -16.78 -2.07 15.50
C LYS A 60 -15.98 -3.06 14.65
N TYR A 61 -14.66 -2.86 14.58
CA TYR A 61 -13.78 -3.72 13.80
C TYR A 61 -13.75 -5.15 14.36
N GLU A 62 -13.63 -5.30 15.68
CA GLU A 62 -13.65 -6.59 16.36
C GLU A 62 -14.98 -7.32 16.16
N GLU A 63 -16.10 -6.62 16.27
CA GLU A 63 -17.42 -7.23 16.04
C GLU A 63 -17.54 -7.76 14.62
N ASN A 64 -17.15 -6.97 13.61
CA ASN A 64 -17.15 -7.42 12.22
C ASN A 64 -16.23 -8.64 12.01
N ILE A 65 -15.06 -8.69 12.67
CA ILE A 65 -14.17 -9.85 12.61
C ILE A 65 -14.79 -11.07 13.29
N ARG A 66 -15.50 -10.90 14.41
CA ARG A 66 -16.21 -12.02 15.07
C ARG A 66 -17.26 -12.61 14.15
N LEU A 67 -18.04 -11.77 13.47
CA LEU A 67 -19.02 -12.20 12.46
C LEU A 67 -18.35 -12.93 11.30
N LEU A 68 -17.24 -12.41 10.79
CA LEU A 68 -16.49 -13.00 9.67
C LEU A 68 -15.81 -14.34 10.02
N THR A 69 -15.39 -14.52 11.28
CA THR A 69 -14.57 -15.67 11.72
C THR A 69 -15.27 -16.68 12.63
N ALA A 70 -16.56 -16.46 12.93
CA ALA A 70 -17.28 -17.17 13.99
C ALA A 70 -16.53 -17.12 15.36
N GLY A 71 -15.91 -15.97 15.66
CA GLY A 71 -15.37 -15.66 16.99
C GLY A 71 -13.86 -15.90 17.23
N LYS A 72 -13.05 -16.19 16.21
CA LYS A 72 -11.59 -16.43 16.39
C LYS A 72 -10.73 -15.37 15.69
N ALA A 73 -10.55 -14.23 16.36
CA ALA A 73 -9.50 -13.27 16.03
C ALA A 73 -8.20 -13.67 16.74
N HIS A 74 -7.10 -13.71 16.00
CA HIS A 74 -5.75 -13.90 16.54
C HIS A 74 -4.97 -12.59 16.44
N ARG A 75 -4.33 -12.21 17.55
CA ARG A 75 -3.38 -11.09 17.62
C ARG A 75 -1.99 -11.66 17.87
N PRO A 76 -1.24 -11.96 16.80
CA PRO A 76 0.01 -12.70 16.89
C PRO A 76 1.18 -11.87 17.43
N PHE A 77 1.05 -10.55 17.44
CA PHE A 77 2.08 -9.64 17.89
C PHE A 77 1.59 -8.89 19.12
N SER A 78 2.50 -8.58 20.04
CA SER A 78 2.25 -7.58 21.08
C SER A 78 1.90 -6.27 20.39
N ALA A 79 0.61 -5.97 20.28
CA ALA A 79 0.14 -4.69 19.82
C ALA A 79 0.52 -3.63 20.87
N PRO A 80 0.92 -2.42 20.46
CA PRO A 80 1.07 -1.97 19.07
C PRO A 80 2.42 -2.36 18.42
N ILE A 81 2.41 -2.58 17.10
CA ILE A 81 3.61 -2.83 16.30
C ILE A 81 4.22 -1.50 15.88
N THR A 82 5.49 -1.31 16.20
CA THR A 82 6.27 -0.20 15.68
C THR A 82 6.62 -0.44 14.22
N VAL A 83 6.42 0.56 13.37
CA VAL A 83 6.61 0.48 11.91
C VAL A 83 8.05 0.08 11.52
N GLN A 84 9.03 0.30 12.40
CA GLN A 84 10.45 -0.02 12.22
C GLN A 84 10.90 -1.31 12.92
N ASP A 85 9.99 -2.19 13.33
CA ASP A 85 10.36 -3.42 14.03
C ASP A 85 11.19 -4.37 13.15
N PRO A 86 12.49 -4.59 13.45
CA PRO A 86 13.38 -5.39 12.60
C PRO A 86 13.06 -6.89 12.68
N GLY A 87 12.38 -7.35 13.73
CA GLY A 87 11.98 -8.75 13.89
C GLY A 87 10.62 -9.07 13.28
N PHE A 88 9.91 -8.08 12.75
CA PHE A 88 8.60 -8.26 12.12
C PHE A 88 8.61 -9.36 11.05
N PRO A 89 9.54 -9.36 10.07
CA PRO A 89 9.50 -10.33 8.98
C PRO A 89 9.56 -11.78 9.45
N GLN A 90 10.46 -12.09 10.39
CA GLN A 90 10.68 -13.45 10.89
C GLN A 90 9.48 -13.93 11.71
N ARG A 91 8.91 -13.07 12.55
CA ARG A 91 7.72 -13.43 13.34
C ARG A 91 6.48 -13.59 12.47
N PHE A 92 6.30 -12.74 11.45
CA PHE A 92 5.20 -12.87 10.50
C PHE A 92 5.34 -14.13 9.64
N GLU A 93 6.56 -14.45 9.18
CA GLU A 93 6.81 -15.70 8.48
C GLU A 93 6.49 -16.93 9.37
N HIS A 94 6.91 -16.92 10.63
CA HIS A 94 6.60 -17.99 11.58
C HIS A 94 5.10 -18.17 11.77
N LEU A 95 4.37 -17.06 11.91
CA LEU A 95 2.91 -17.06 12.00
C LEU A 95 2.27 -17.69 10.76
N ILE A 96 2.66 -17.26 9.55
CA ILE A 96 2.11 -17.82 8.31
C ILE A 96 2.38 -19.32 8.21
N ARG A 97 3.56 -19.78 8.66
CA ARG A 97 3.89 -21.21 8.75
C ARG A 97 3.03 -21.94 9.79
N SER A 98 2.68 -21.31 10.90
CA SER A 98 1.88 -21.94 11.97
C SER A 98 0.44 -22.26 11.57
N PHE A 99 -0.09 -21.61 10.52
CA PHE A 99 -1.38 -22.01 9.95
C PHE A 99 -1.34 -23.42 9.32
N GLY A 100 -0.15 -24.01 9.16
CA GLY A 100 0.03 -25.46 9.22
C GLY A 100 -0.71 -26.27 8.16
N ILE A 101 -0.82 -25.78 6.92
CA ILE A 101 -1.62 -26.45 5.90
C ILE A 101 -0.73 -27.26 4.97
N LYS A 102 -1.02 -28.56 4.87
CA LYS A 102 -0.44 -29.47 3.84
C LYS A 102 -0.82 -29.06 2.40
N ASN A 103 -1.79 -28.16 2.27
CA ASN A 103 -2.38 -27.66 1.02
C ASN A 103 -2.09 -26.15 0.84
N ARG A 104 -2.33 -25.64 -0.37
CA ARG A 104 -2.26 -24.20 -0.68
C ARG A 104 -3.27 -23.42 0.17
N ILE A 105 -2.76 -22.59 1.09
CA ILE A 105 -3.57 -21.72 1.97
C ILE A 105 -4.25 -20.61 1.17
N ARG A 106 -5.53 -20.33 1.46
CA ARG A 106 -6.28 -19.21 0.88
C ARG A 106 -6.30 -18.02 1.84
N ILE A 107 -5.65 -16.93 1.43
CA ILE A 107 -5.44 -15.73 2.25
C ILE A 107 -6.24 -14.57 1.67
N LEU A 108 -7.06 -13.95 2.50
CA LEU A 108 -7.70 -12.67 2.21
C LEU A 108 -6.94 -11.56 2.92
N PHE A 109 -6.23 -10.73 2.17
CA PHE A 109 -5.37 -9.68 2.72
C PHE A 109 -5.95 -8.30 2.45
N ASP A 110 -6.45 -7.66 3.51
CA ASP A 110 -6.92 -6.27 3.46
C ASP A 110 -5.75 -5.31 3.62
N CYS A 111 -5.35 -4.68 2.53
CA CYS A 111 -4.23 -3.74 2.50
C CYS A 111 -4.64 -2.28 2.82
N THR A 112 -5.92 -2.00 3.10
CA THR A 112 -6.48 -0.65 3.25
C THR A 112 -5.73 0.20 4.26
N SER A 113 -5.48 -0.36 5.44
CA SER A 113 -4.99 0.40 6.60
C SER A 113 -3.53 0.12 6.94
N PHE A 114 -2.83 -0.63 6.09
CA PHE A 114 -1.42 -0.91 6.31
C PHE A 114 -0.55 0.31 6.03
N THR A 115 0.45 0.55 6.88
CA THR A 115 1.54 1.48 6.53
C THR A 115 2.35 0.89 5.37
N SER A 116 2.87 1.74 4.47
CA SER A 116 3.56 1.27 3.25
C SER A 116 4.72 0.31 3.53
N LEU A 117 5.46 0.51 4.63
CA LEU A 117 6.56 -0.35 5.02
C LEU A 117 6.08 -1.74 5.45
N ILE A 118 5.12 -1.81 6.38
CA ILE A 118 4.55 -3.08 6.84
C ILE A 118 3.81 -3.80 5.70
N LEU A 119 3.08 -3.05 4.87
CA LEU A 119 2.42 -3.56 3.66
C LEU A 119 3.42 -4.27 2.75
N SER A 120 4.53 -3.60 2.43
CA SER A 120 5.52 -4.13 1.48
C SER A 120 6.24 -5.36 2.03
N MET A 121 6.61 -5.36 3.32
CA MET A 121 7.21 -6.54 3.96
C MET A 121 6.22 -7.72 4.02
N THR A 122 4.96 -7.44 4.36
CA THR A 122 3.89 -8.45 4.40
C THR A 122 3.68 -9.08 3.02
N LEU A 123 3.55 -8.24 1.97
CA LEU A 123 3.39 -8.71 0.60
C LEU A 123 4.59 -9.53 0.12
N SER A 124 5.82 -9.10 0.40
CA SER A 124 7.02 -9.87 0.06
C SER A 124 6.95 -11.29 0.64
N ILE A 125 6.62 -11.41 1.92
CA ILE A 125 6.53 -12.71 2.59
C ILE A 125 5.40 -13.56 1.99
N LEU A 126 4.22 -12.98 1.77
CA LEU A 126 3.06 -13.70 1.24
C LEU A 126 3.26 -14.16 -0.21
N LEU A 127 3.87 -13.33 -1.06
CA LEU A 127 4.15 -13.64 -2.46
C LEU A 127 5.21 -14.75 -2.60
N ASP A 128 6.12 -14.88 -1.63
CA ASP A 128 7.10 -15.97 -1.57
C ASP A 128 6.51 -17.29 -1.04
N LYS A 129 5.25 -17.30 -0.58
CA LYS A 129 4.58 -18.51 -0.09
C LYS A 129 3.70 -19.12 -1.17
N ASN A 130 3.59 -20.45 -1.12
CA ASN A 130 2.61 -21.20 -1.90
C ASN A 130 1.19 -21.00 -1.35
N CYS A 131 0.62 -19.82 -1.59
CA CYS A 131 -0.73 -19.43 -1.18
C CYS A 131 -1.59 -18.97 -2.36
N GLU A 132 -2.90 -19.00 -2.18
CA GLU A 132 -3.84 -18.23 -3.00
C GLU A 132 -4.10 -16.91 -2.25
N LEU A 133 -3.51 -15.83 -2.76
CA LEU A 133 -3.62 -14.50 -2.17
C LEU A 133 -4.69 -13.69 -2.90
N ILE A 134 -5.69 -13.23 -2.16
CA ILE A 134 -6.66 -12.24 -2.63
C ILE A 134 -6.40 -10.93 -1.90
N LEU A 135 -6.15 -9.87 -2.67
CA LEU A 135 -5.98 -8.53 -2.14
C LEU A 135 -7.34 -7.84 -2.05
N LEU A 136 -7.62 -7.28 -0.88
CA LEU A 136 -8.77 -6.42 -0.65
C LEU A 136 -8.27 -5.00 -0.37
N TYR A 137 -8.97 -4.02 -0.95
CA TYR A 137 -8.73 -2.61 -0.71
C TYR A 137 -10.05 -1.85 -0.65
N SER A 138 -10.23 -1.03 0.40
CA SER A 138 -11.33 -0.09 0.51
C SER A 138 -10.85 1.31 0.16
N GLU A 139 -11.53 1.93 -0.80
CA GLU A 139 -11.22 3.29 -1.21
C GLU A 139 -11.73 4.31 -0.20
N ALA A 140 -11.07 5.47 -0.17
CA ALA A 140 -11.62 6.61 0.54
C ALA A 140 -12.83 7.13 -0.23
N GLU A 141 -13.88 7.52 0.48
CA GLU A 141 -15.05 8.17 -0.12
C GLU A 141 -14.66 9.49 -0.78
N GLU A 142 -13.82 10.25 -0.09
CA GLU A 142 -13.22 11.49 -0.58
C GLU A 142 -11.70 11.38 -0.52
N TYR A 143 -11.05 11.75 -1.62
CA TYR A 143 -9.59 11.83 -1.66
C TYR A 143 -9.15 13.29 -1.53
N PHE A 144 -8.26 13.53 -0.59
CA PHE A 144 -7.55 14.79 -0.49
C PHE A 144 -6.22 14.75 -1.27
N PRO A 145 -5.77 15.88 -1.82
CA PRO A 145 -6.53 17.09 -2.06
C PRO A 145 -7.78 16.93 -2.92
N SER A 146 -8.81 17.71 -2.61
CA SER A 146 -10.05 17.75 -3.41
C SER A 146 -9.84 18.53 -4.71
N PHE A 147 -10.75 18.34 -5.68
CA PHE A 147 -10.72 19.09 -6.94
C PHE A 147 -10.84 20.60 -6.70
N GLU A 148 -11.70 21.02 -5.76
CA GLU A 148 -11.87 22.42 -5.42
C GLU A 148 -10.58 23.03 -4.84
N GLU A 149 -9.89 22.32 -3.95
CA GLU A 149 -8.62 22.78 -3.38
C GLU A 149 -7.53 22.95 -4.44
N TRP A 150 -7.55 22.09 -5.47
CA TRP A 150 -6.66 22.16 -6.62
C TRP A 150 -6.98 23.37 -7.51
N GLU A 151 -8.23 23.51 -7.96
CA GLU A 151 -8.66 24.56 -8.90
C GLU A 151 -8.52 25.97 -8.31
N THR A 152 -8.90 26.14 -7.04
CA THR A 152 -8.80 27.43 -6.33
C THR A 152 -7.36 27.85 -6.07
N GLY A 153 -6.40 26.93 -6.28
CA GLY A 153 -4.99 27.19 -6.07
C GLY A 153 -4.56 27.28 -4.61
N LYS A 154 -5.43 26.88 -3.66
CA LYS A 154 -5.09 26.78 -2.23
C LYS A 154 -3.87 25.89 -1.99
N LEU A 155 -3.63 24.93 -2.89
CA LEU A 155 -2.52 23.99 -2.84
C LEU A 155 -1.48 24.19 -3.95
N LYS A 156 -1.46 25.36 -4.60
CA LYS A 156 -0.45 25.63 -5.63
C LYS A 156 0.95 25.63 -5.00
N PRO A 157 1.95 25.01 -5.66
CA PRO A 157 3.33 25.05 -5.20
C PRO A 157 3.81 26.49 -5.04
N HIS A 158 4.23 26.87 -3.83
CA HIS A 158 4.94 28.12 -3.60
C HIS A 158 6.44 27.83 -3.70
N GLY A 159 6.98 27.89 -4.91
CA GLY A 159 8.35 27.45 -5.21
C GLY A 159 8.47 25.92 -5.24
N LEU A 160 9.58 25.37 -4.72
CA LEU A 160 9.83 23.92 -4.67
C LEU A 160 8.99 23.18 -3.61
N ARG A 161 8.28 23.91 -2.74
CA ARG A 161 7.56 23.33 -1.61
C ARG A 161 6.06 23.49 -1.77
N VAL A 162 5.33 22.39 -1.64
CA VAL A 162 3.88 22.44 -1.48
C VAL A 162 3.53 22.30 -0.01
N ARG A 163 2.96 23.36 0.57
CA ARG A 163 2.35 23.31 1.89
C ARG A 163 0.95 22.74 1.72
N GLY A 164 0.75 21.49 2.13
CA GLY A 164 -0.58 20.87 2.23
C GLY A 164 -0.75 20.18 3.59
N PRO A 165 -1.93 19.62 3.87
CA PRO A 165 -2.23 18.90 5.13
C PRO A 165 -1.55 17.52 5.18
N PHE A 166 -0.30 17.43 4.69
CA PHE A 166 0.43 16.18 4.55
C PHE A 166 1.01 15.77 5.91
N ALA A 167 0.17 15.19 6.76
CA ALA A 167 0.61 14.48 7.94
C ALA A 167 1.28 13.16 7.54
N GLY A 168 2.43 12.85 8.14
CA GLY A 168 3.02 11.51 8.04
C GLY A 168 4.54 11.46 8.13
N VAL A 169 5.06 10.23 8.00
CA VAL A 169 6.48 9.89 8.08
C VAL A 169 7.33 10.74 7.11
N ARG A 170 8.41 11.32 7.62
CA ARG A 170 9.40 12.13 6.86
C ARG A 170 10.70 11.39 6.53
N PHE A 171 10.84 10.13 6.93
CA PHE A 171 12.04 9.33 6.66
C PHE A 171 11.85 8.42 5.45
N VAL A 172 12.92 8.26 4.66
CA VAL A 172 13.03 7.22 3.65
C VAL A 172 13.40 5.92 4.35
N ALA A 173 12.64 4.86 4.14
CA ALA A 173 12.92 3.55 4.72
C ALA A 173 13.45 2.61 3.64
N LYS A 174 14.58 1.94 3.92
CA LYS A 174 15.17 0.91 3.06
C LYS A 174 15.07 -0.45 3.78
N PRO A 175 13.91 -1.14 3.77
CA PRO A 175 13.78 -2.43 4.45
C PRO A 175 14.72 -3.49 3.85
N PRO A 176 15.61 -4.12 4.63
CA PRO A 176 16.57 -5.10 4.10
C PRO A 176 15.93 -6.25 3.31
N ILE A 177 14.73 -6.70 3.71
CA ILE A 177 13.99 -7.78 2.99
C ILE A 177 13.57 -7.40 1.56
N LEU A 178 13.52 -6.11 1.22
CA LEU A 178 13.18 -5.63 -0.13
C LEU A 178 14.42 -5.15 -0.90
N GLN A 179 15.61 -5.27 -0.33
CA GLN A 179 16.85 -4.89 -0.98
C GLN A 179 17.45 -6.09 -1.73
N ALA A 180 18.14 -5.80 -2.82
CA ALA A 180 19.01 -6.74 -3.51
C ALA A 180 20.41 -6.13 -3.57
N ASP A 181 21.44 -6.98 -3.55
CA ASP A 181 22.82 -6.52 -3.62
C ASP A 181 23.13 -5.93 -5.01
N ASP A 182 23.58 -4.68 -5.04
CA ASP A 182 24.24 -4.11 -6.22
C ASP A 182 25.74 -4.43 -6.14
N THR A 183 26.15 -5.43 -6.90
CA THR A 183 27.54 -5.93 -6.89
C THR A 183 28.43 -5.25 -7.94
N ALA A 184 27.88 -4.35 -8.76
CA ALA A 184 28.53 -3.90 -9.99
C ALA A 184 28.67 -2.36 -10.13
N GLU A 185 28.34 -1.59 -9.08
CA GLU A 185 28.41 -0.12 -9.08
C GLU A 185 27.75 0.52 -10.32
N LEU A 186 26.67 -0.10 -10.80
CA LEU A 186 26.02 0.35 -12.04
C LEU A 186 25.23 1.64 -11.77
N PRO A 187 25.10 2.52 -12.78
CA PRO A 187 24.25 3.71 -12.66
C PRO A 187 22.82 3.34 -12.24
N VAL A 188 22.34 3.94 -11.15
CA VAL A 188 21.03 3.62 -10.59
C VAL A 188 19.91 4.21 -11.44
N LEU A 189 18.94 3.37 -11.82
CA LEU A 189 17.67 3.79 -12.40
C LEU A 189 16.60 3.78 -11.31
N LEU A 190 16.05 4.95 -10.98
CA LEU A 190 14.99 5.09 -10.00
C LEU A 190 13.61 5.15 -10.68
N ILE A 191 12.69 4.28 -10.25
CA ILE A 191 11.28 4.35 -10.62
C ILE A 191 10.52 5.02 -9.48
N LEU A 192 9.92 6.19 -9.74
CA LEU A 192 9.23 6.99 -8.74
C LEU A 192 7.72 6.90 -8.92
N PHE A 193 7.01 6.66 -7.82
CA PHE A 193 5.57 6.86 -7.70
C PHE A 193 5.34 8.13 -6.86
N PRO A 194 5.27 9.32 -7.49
CA PRO A 194 5.21 10.57 -6.75
C PRO A 194 3.91 10.66 -5.96
N THR A 195 4.02 11.17 -4.73
CA THR A 195 2.87 11.58 -3.93
C THR A 195 2.68 13.10 -4.03
N PHE A 196 1.57 13.63 -3.53
CA PHE A 196 1.40 15.09 -3.41
C PHE A 196 2.32 15.73 -2.36
N ASN A 197 3.05 14.93 -1.58
CA ASN A 197 4.08 15.46 -0.68
C ASN A 197 5.42 15.52 -1.42
N THR A 198 5.77 16.70 -1.93
CA THR A 198 7.02 16.90 -2.69
C THR A 198 8.28 16.72 -1.83
N GLU A 199 8.21 16.99 -0.52
CA GLU A 199 9.36 16.83 0.39
C GLU A 199 9.80 15.36 0.48
N ARG A 200 8.87 14.41 0.40
CA ARG A 200 9.21 12.98 0.38
C ARG A 200 9.94 12.59 -0.91
N THR A 201 9.42 13.04 -2.04
CA THR A 201 10.02 12.75 -3.33
C THR A 201 11.42 13.37 -3.44
N ASP A 202 11.55 14.63 -3.03
CA ASP A 202 12.82 15.35 -2.99
C ASP A 202 13.84 14.65 -2.07
N GLY A 203 13.41 14.24 -0.86
CA GLY A 203 14.26 13.50 0.07
C GLY A 203 14.76 12.16 -0.49
N VAL A 204 13.94 11.42 -1.25
CA VAL A 204 14.37 10.19 -1.93
C VAL A 204 15.37 10.48 -3.04
N LEU A 205 15.12 11.53 -3.84
CA LEU A 205 16.02 11.92 -4.92
C LEU A 205 17.40 12.35 -4.39
N ALA A 206 17.43 13.14 -3.32
CA ALA A 206 18.66 13.59 -2.68
C ALA A 206 19.45 12.44 -2.01
N ASP A 207 18.76 11.43 -1.48
CA ASP A 207 19.40 10.28 -0.80
C ASP A 207 19.96 9.24 -1.79
N ILE A 208 19.32 9.05 -2.94
CA ILE A 208 19.72 8.04 -3.94
C ILE A 208 20.65 8.62 -5.01
N ASP A 209 20.47 9.90 -5.38
CA ASP A 209 21.14 10.57 -6.51
C ASP A 209 21.16 9.72 -7.80
N PRO A 210 19.99 9.34 -8.35
CA PRO A 210 19.93 8.36 -9.43
C PRO A 210 20.36 8.94 -10.77
N ALA A 211 21.13 8.16 -11.54
CA ALA A 211 21.56 8.52 -12.89
C ALA A 211 20.42 8.57 -13.92
N GLY A 212 19.34 7.82 -13.69
CA GLY A 212 18.14 7.84 -14.52
C GLY A 212 16.87 7.76 -13.69
N ARG A 213 15.79 8.38 -14.17
CA ARG A 213 14.50 8.42 -13.46
C ARG A 213 13.34 8.12 -14.40
N ILE A 214 12.38 7.35 -13.88
CA ILE A 214 11.09 7.08 -14.52
C ILE A 214 9.98 7.45 -13.54
N TRP A 215 9.17 8.44 -13.91
CA TRP A 215 8.06 8.93 -13.11
C TRP A 215 6.76 8.22 -13.50
N ILE A 216 6.12 7.54 -12.55
CA ILE A 216 4.90 6.78 -12.78
C ILE A 216 3.74 7.40 -12.01
N PHE A 217 2.83 8.05 -12.74
CA PHE A 217 1.65 8.68 -12.18
C PHE A 217 0.49 7.68 -12.06
N GLY A 218 -0.18 7.68 -10.91
CA GLY A 218 -1.32 6.81 -10.66
C GLY A 218 -2.57 7.26 -11.41
N GLU A 219 -3.06 6.43 -12.32
CA GLU A 219 -4.35 6.59 -12.98
C GLU A 219 -5.47 6.04 -12.09
N PRO A 220 -6.40 6.88 -11.60
CA PRO A 220 -7.45 6.44 -10.70
C PRO A 220 -8.47 5.58 -11.45
N HIS A 221 -9.12 4.67 -10.72
CA HIS A 221 -10.11 3.76 -11.31
C HIS A 221 -11.39 4.48 -11.77
N ASP A 222 -11.79 5.57 -11.10
CA ASP A 222 -12.92 6.43 -11.46
C ASP A 222 -12.40 7.71 -12.12
N LEU A 223 -12.18 7.64 -13.43
CA LEU A 223 -11.69 8.76 -14.23
C LEU A 223 -12.70 9.92 -14.29
N GLN A 224 -14.00 9.68 -14.11
CA GLN A 224 -14.99 10.74 -14.15
C GLN A 224 -14.86 11.66 -12.95
N LYS A 225 -14.65 11.09 -11.76
CA LYS A 225 -14.49 11.88 -10.52
C LYS A 225 -13.07 12.34 -10.26
N ASN A 226 -12.09 11.51 -10.60
CA ASN A 226 -10.73 11.65 -10.05
C ASN A 226 -9.65 11.94 -11.12
N SER A 227 -10.00 12.12 -12.39
CA SER A 227 -9.02 12.38 -13.47
C SER A 227 -8.09 13.56 -13.18
N TYR A 228 -8.59 14.61 -12.53
CA TYR A 228 -7.80 15.79 -12.14
C TYR A 228 -6.56 15.44 -11.31
N ARG A 229 -6.58 14.31 -10.58
CA ARG A 229 -5.47 13.88 -9.71
C ARG A 229 -4.23 13.54 -10.50
N VAL A 230 -4.36 13.07 -11.75
CA VAL A 230 -3.19 12.76 -12.61
C VAL A 230 -2.45 14.04 -12.95
N GLU A 231 -3.17 15.07 -13.40
CA GLU A 231 -2.59 16.37 -13.74
C GLU A 231 -2.06 17.08 -12.50
N MET A 232 -2.76 16.96 -11.36
CA MET A 232 -2.27 17.43 -10.09
C MET A 232 -0.94 16.74 -9.72
N SER A 233 -0.85 15.41 -9.74
CA SER A 233 0.41 14.70 -9.44
C SER A 233 1.55 15.14 -10.35
N LYS A 234 1.29 15.35 -11.64
CA LYS A 234 2.28 15.90 -12.58
C LYS A 234 2.71 17.30 -12.19
N GLY A 235 1.78 18.19 -11.84
CA GLY A 235 2.07 19.55 -11.40
C GLY A 235 2.95 19.58 -10.14
N PHE A 236 2.74 18.66 -9.21
CA PHE A 236 3.57 18.52 -8.00
C PHE A 236 4.96 17.93 -8.30
N ALA A 237 5.06 17.01 -9.27
CA ALA A 237 6.34 16.41 -9.65
C ALA A 237 7.19 17.32 -10.54
N ALA A 238 6.57 18.16 -11.37
CA ALA A 238 7.24 18.96 -12.39
C ALA A 238 8.46 19.76 -11.91
N PRO A 239 8.47 20.40 -10.72
CA PRO A 239 9.65 21.11 -10.22
C PRO A 239 10.85 20.21 -9.90
N LEU A 240 10.65 18.89 -9.75
CA LEU A 240 11.67 17.91 -9.41
C LEU A 240 12.15 17.08 -10.62
N MET A 241 11.50 17.22 -11.78
CA MET A 241 11.87 16.50 -13.01
C MET A 241 13.02 17.22 -13.71
N HIS A 242 14.02 16.49 -14.23
CA HIS A 242 15.07 17.10 -15.08
C HIS A 242 14.96 16.63 -16.54
N PRO A 243 15.63 17.32 -17.49
CA PRO A 243 15.71 16.86 -18.87
C PRO A 243 16.24 15.41 -18.96
N GLY A 244 15.58 14.59 -19.76
CA GLY A 244 15.92 13.17 -19.92
C GLY A 244 15.11 12.21 -19.04
N ASP A 245 14.38 12.73 -18.05
CA ASP A 245 13.46 11.91 -17.26
C ASP A 245 12.33 11.35 -18.14
N ALA A 246 12.05 10.06 -18.00
CA ALA A 246 10.89 9.44 -18.62
C ALA A 246 9.69 9.50 -17.67
N TRP A 247 8.49 9.47 -18.22
CA TRP A 247 7.28 9.39 -17.41
C TRP A 247 6.17 8.60 -18.09
N GLY A 248 5.22 8.11 -17.30
CA GLY A 248 4.05 7.38 -17.76
C GLY A 248 2.96 7.33 -16.70
N THR A 249 1.84 6.69 -17.04
CA THR A 249 0.72 6.45 -16.14
C THR A 249 0.52 4.95 -15.93
N LEU A 250 0.18 4.54 -14.70
CA LEU A 250 -0.26 3.18 -14.39
C LEU A 250 -1.49 3.25 -13.51
N THR A 251 -2.42 2.32 -13.72
CA THR A 251 -3.63 2.22 -12.90
C THR A 251 -3.31 1.96 -11.43
N THR A 252 -4.03 2.66 -10.55
CA THR A 252 -3.91 2.49 -9.10
C THR A 252 -4.62 1.25 -8.56
N PHE A 253 -5.35 0.51 -9.41
CA PHE A 253 -6.25 -0.57 -8.97
C PHE A 253 -5.91 -1.94 -9.57
N ASP A 254 -5.42 -1.99 -10.80
CA ASP A 254 -4.97 -3.25 -11.41
C ASP A 254 -3.47 -3.47 -11.15
N TYR A 255 -3.17 -3.99 -9.95
CA TYR A 255 -1.81 -4.28 -9.52
C TYR A 255 -1.08 -5.26 -10.45
N ARG A 256 -1.81 -6.14 -11.15
CA ARG A 256 -1.19 -7.06 -12.13
C ARG A 256 -0.64 -6.28 -13.32
N LYS A 257 -1.41 -5.34 -13.87
CA LYS A 257 -0.90 -4.45 -14.94
C LYS A 257 0.29 -3.63 -14.47
N THR A 258 0.24 -3.11 -13.24
CA THR A 258 1.35 -2.35 -12.66
C THR A 258 2.61 -3.20 -12.53
N LEU A 259 2.50 -4.43 -12.04
CA LEU A 259 3.64 -5.36 -11.95
C LEU A 259 4.21 -5.70 -13.32
N LEU A 260 3.37 -5.98 -14.32
CA LEU A 260 3.83 -6.27 -15.69
C LEU A 260 4.60 -5.09 -16.28
N ALA A 261 4.10 -3.86 -16.10
CA ALA A 261 4.81 -2.66 -16.56
C ALA A 261 6.16 -2.48 -15.86
N LEU A 262 6.24 -2.71 -14.55
CA LEU A 262 7.51 -2.66 -13.80
C LEU A 262 8.49 -3.75 -14.27
N MET A 263 8.01 -4.96 -14.54
CA MET A 263 8.82 -6.04 -15.10
C MET A 263 9.36 -5.69 -16.49
N ASP A 264 8.57 -5.03 -17.32
CA ASP A 264 8.98 -4.61 -18.66
C ASP A 264 10.02 -3.49 -18.61
N ILE A 265 9.87 -2.53 -17.70
CA ILE A 265 10.91 -1.53 -17.40
C ILE A 265 12.19 -2.24 -16.96
N TYR A 266 12.11 -3.15 -16.00
CA TYR A 266 13.26 -3.91 -15.53
C TYR A 266 13.96 -4.67 -16.68
N ARG A 267 13.21 -5.42 -17.49
CA ARG A 267 13.76 -6.16 -18.64
C ARG A 267 14.45 -5.26 -19.66
N LYS A 268 13.87 -4.09 -19.94
CA LYS A 268 14.39 -3.12 -20.90
C LYS A 268 15.70 -2.49 -20.43
N HIS A 269 15.86 -2.28 -19.13
CA HIS A 269 16.98 -1.54 -18.57
C HIS A 269 18.08 -2.42 -17.95
N ARG A 270 17.78 -3.67 -17.56
CA ARG A 270 18.76 -4.59 -16.92
C ARG A 270 20.00 -4.95 -17.77
N PHE A 271 19.95 -4.72 -19.09
CA PHE A 271 21.04 -5.06 -20.01
C PHE A 271 21.59 -3.86 -20.80
N ARG A 272 21.07 -2.64 -20.57
CA ARG A 272 21.46 -1.48 -21.39
C ARG A 272 22.87 -0.94 -21.11
N ASN A 273 23.55 -1.45 -20.08
CA ASN A 273 24.90 -1.04 -19.68
C ASN A 273 25.92 -2.21 -19.73
N ARG A 274 25.72 -3.21 -20.60
CA ARG A 274 26.78 -4.16 -20.98
C ARG A 274 27.39 -3.78 -22.31
#